data_AF-A0ABD6DQG3-F1
#
_entry.id   AF-A0ABD6DQG3-F1
#
_cell.length_a   1.000
_cell.length_b   1.000
_cell.length_c   1.000
_cell.angle_alpha   90.00
_cell.angle_beta   90.00
_cell.angle_gamma   90.00
#
_symmetry.space_group_name_H-M   'P 1'
#
loop_
_entity.id
_entity.type
_entity.pdbx_description
1 polymer ?
#
loop_
_entity_poly.entity_id
_entity_poly.type
_entity_poly.pdbx_seq_one_letter_code
_entity_poly.pdbx_strand_id
1 'polypeptide(L)'
;MRRGVSRRRFLATVAAAAGLSSASGLGSAQRAAGFTPAENAYGFRNWSSEDQYFESPPSPTQSDIREHIVTTWDERAESAVGLGVAGLPRATLDAIAAQLRLAVVQQAGTNGHCYGMALTAQRYFEDPEAIPVDRRLASEIEVPTVPVERPEAPVYEEIVQRQADQFLRLRAFLGRRVFLYRDWLDTAAVLRDVREVVETFGSAALVLFNDTQFSHQVLAYDFEAKGSEVVIPIYDPNRPAPAYQRDRLELRFDRNGGTLSMRPYGIYTGVLFSRYDRIEAATDRTRPGPLDHVTVGRERFEESLFPLALITASTEDVELAVVGPEDRQMRRLQGEFADETRGEHSRVCSRYGVEPGAYRISVYGVRATDYELTVRVADADGAVVDETRVASIRPGEVHGYDLEIPEGSEGTLRRVQSGSRPIRLLAAGAVGVAAGAVGYGAVNRLRESEGPDS
;
A
#
# COMPACT_ATOMS: atom_id res chain seq x y z
N MET A 1 -24.89 3.51 66.14
CA MET A 1 -24.79 2.03 66.21
C MET A 1 -24.93 1.49 64.78
N ARG A 2 -23.86 1.30 64.00
CA ARG A 2 -22.99 0.11 63.89
C ARG A 2 -23.73 -1.24 63.76
N ARG A 3 -23.72 -1.79 62.54
CA ARG A 3 -23.37 -3.17 62.09
C ARG A 3 -23.47 -3.12 60.55
N GLY A 4 -22.43 -3.23 59.73
CA GLY A 4 -21.23 -4.04 59.82
C GLY A 4 -21.34 -5.26 58.91
N VAL A 5 -21.56 -5.06 57.60
CA VAL A 5 -21.49 -6.16 56.61
C VAL A 5 -20.03 -6.31 56.20
N SER A 6 -19.40 -7.38 56.69
CA SER A 6 -17.98 -7.64 56.51
C SER A 6 -17.63 -8.07 55.08
N ARG A 7 -16.47 -7.61 54.59
CA ARG A 7 -15.84 -7.92 53.28
C ARG A 7 -15.53 -9.42 53.02
N ARG A 8 -15.97 -10.35 53.87
CA ARG A 8 -15.69 -11.79 53.74
C ARG A 8 -16.81 -12.65 53.13
N ARG A 9 -17.95 -12.05 52.72
CA ARG A 9 -19.03 -12.80 52.03
C ARG A 9 -19.18 -12.51 50.53
N PHE A 10 -18.42 -11.56 49.97
CA PHE A 10 -18.44 -11.28 48.54
C PHE A 10 -17.39 -12.09 47.74
N LEU A 11 -16.46 -12.77 48.42
CA LEU A 11 -15.42 -13.60 47.79
C LEU A 11 -15.75 -15.11 47.78
N ALA A 12 -16.95 -15.50 48.23
CA ALA A 12 -17.40 -16.90 48.21
C ALA A 12 -18.35 -17.24 47.04
N THR A 13 -18.73 -16.25 46.23
CA THR A 13 -19.62 -16.45 45.06
C THR A 13 -18.88 -16.38 43.72
N VAL A 14 -17.56 -16.12 43.73
CA VAL A 14 -16.71 -16.11 42.52
C VAL A 14 -15.94 -17.43 42.33
N ALA A 15 -16.00 -18.36 43.29
CA ALA A 15 -15.26 -19.62 43.25
C ALA A 15 -16.08 -20.84 42.75
N ALA A 16 -17.29 -20.65 42.21
CA ALA A 16 -18.16 -21.77 41.78
C ALA A 16 -18.76 -21.59 40.38
N ALA A 17 -18.03 -20.96 39.46
CA ALA A 17 -18.27 -21.01 38.02
C ALA A 17 -17.01 -21.45 37.25
N ALA A 18 -16.13 -22.20 37.90
CA ALA A 18 -15.10 -23.00 37.25
C ALA A 18 -15.72 -24.38 36.96
N GLY A 19 -16.28 -24.54 35.77
CA GLY A 19 -16.96 -25.76 35.37
C GLY A 19 -17.23 -25.83 33.87
N LEU A 20 -16.26 -26.39 33.16
CA LEU A 20 -16.42 -27.15 31.91
C LEU A 20 -16.74 -26.35 30.64
N SER A 21 -15.68 -25.90 29.99
CA SER A 21 -15.62 -25.88 28.52
C SER A 21 -14.28 -26.45 28.12
N SER A 22 -14.28 -27.74 27.79
CA SER A 22 -13.19 -28.48 27.19
C SER A 22 -12.81 -27.83 25.85
N ALA A 23 -11.76 -27.01 25.85
CA ALA A 23 -11.05 -26.60 24.65
C ALA A 23 -9.78 -27.45 24.52
N SER A 24 -9.73 -28.17 23.42
CA SER A 24 -8.66 -29.02 22.91
C SER A 24 -7.26 -28.55 23.32
N GLY A 25 -6.65 -29.29 24.24
CA GLY A 25 -5.24 -29.18 24.58
C GLY A 25 -4.37 -29.85 23.53
N LEU A 26 -4.17 -29.19 22.39
CA LEU A 26 -3.07 -29.40 21.44
C LEU A 26 -2.85 -28.04 20.74
N GLY A 27 -1.83 -27.30 21.17
CA GLY A 27 -1.53 -25.96 20.63
C GLY A 27 -0.73 -25.06 21.58
N SER A 28 -0.58 -25.43 22.86
CA SER A 28 0.11 -24.60 23.84
C SER A 28 1.64 -24.76 23.86
N ALA A 29 2.23 -25.71 23.13
CA ALA A 29 3.67 -25.96 23.13
C ALA A 29 4.44 -25.18 22.04
N GLN A 30 3.74 -24.66 21.02
CA GLN A 30 4.36 -23.94 19.90
C GLN A 30 4.34 -22.41 20.07
N ARG A 31 3.56 -21.90 21.05
CA ARG A 31 3.54 -20.48 21.47
C ARG A 31 4.85 -19.98 22.09
N ALA A 32 5.86 -20.83 22.28
CA ALA A 32 7.13 -20.47 22.91
C ALA A 32 8.30 -20.23 21.93
N ALA A 33 8.15 -20.57 20.64
CA ALA A 33 9.18 -20.32 19.63
C ALA A 33 8.79 -19.10 18.79
N GLY A 34 9.61 -18.04 18.81
CA GLY A 34 9.42 -16.87 17.95
C GLY A 34 9.67 -17.20 16.47
N PHE A 35 9.21 -16.35 15.57
CA PHE A 35 9.47 -16.51 14.13
C PHE A 35 10.98 -16.49 13.88
N THR A 36 11.52 -17.54 13.27
CA THR A 36 12.94 -17.65 12.93
C THR A 36 13.08 -17.68 11.42
N PRO A 37 13.63 -16.62 10.78
CA PRO A 37 13.68 -16.55 9.32
C PRO A 37 14.39 -17.74 8.65
N ALA A 38 15.38 -18.36 9.30
CA ALA A 38 16.07 -19.53 8.76
C ALA A 38 15.16 -20.77 8.59
N GLU A 39 14.04 -20.85 9.32
CA GLU A 39 13.07 -21.96 9.28
C GLU A 39 11.70 -21.52 8.72
N ASN A 40 11.28 -20.29 9.02
CA ASN A 40 9.93 -19.82 8.77
C ASN A 40 9.82 -18.86 7.58
N ALA A 41 10.93 -18.38 7.02
CA ALA A 41 10.92 -17.69 5.74
C ALA A 41 10.96 -18.69 4.57
N TYR A 42 10.65 -18.23 3.36
CA TYR A 42 10.75 -19.07 2.17
C TYR A 42 12.21 -19.37 1.78
N GLY A 43 12.45 -20.53 1.19
CA GLY A 43 13.74 -20.90 0.60
C GLY A 43 14.11 -20.11 -0.66
N PHE A 44 13.17 -19.33 -1.21
CA PHE A 44 13.37 -18.46 -2.38
C PHE A 44 13.25 -16.97 -2.03
N ARG A 45 13.85 -16.13 -2.86
CA ARG A 45 13.73 -14.66 -2.77
C ARG A 45 12.43 -14.18 -3.42
N ASN A 46 11.97 -13.03 -2.98
CA ASN A 46 10.95 -12.25 -3.66
C ASN A 46 11.27 -12.03 -5.14
N TRP A 47 10.19 -12.01 -5.92
CA TRP A 47 10.21 -12.05 -7.38
C TRP A 47 9.28 -11.00 -7.98
N SER A 48 9.60 -10.66 -9.22
CA SER A 48 8.97 -9.64 -10.07
C SER A 48 8.11 -10.29 -11.16
N SER A 49 7.40 -9.46 -11.92
CA SER A 49 6.73 -9.90 -13.15
C SER A 49 7.69 -10.40 -14.22
N GLU A 50 8.98 -10.04 -14.17
CA GLU A 50 10.00 -10.49 -15.13
C GLU A 50 10.45 -11.94 -14.87
N ASP A 51 10.36 -12.43 -13.63
CA ASP A 51 10.71 -13.80 -13.27
C ASP A 51 9.69 -14.83 -13.82
N GLN A 52 8.59 -14.38 -14.47
CA GLN A 52 7.47 -15.11 -15.11
C GLN A 52 7.37 -16.61 -14.75
N TYR A 53 6.76 -16.90 -13.60
CA TYR A 53 6.48 -18.28 -13.18
C TYR A 53 5.22 -18.87 -13.83
N PHE A 54 4.19 -18.04 -14.05
CA PHE A 54 2.88 -18.44 -14.58
C PHE A 54 2.26 -17.34 -15.43
N GLU A 55 1.19 -17.70 -16.16
CA GLU A 55 0.27 -16.73 -16.72
C GLU A 55 -0.29 -15.81 -15.62
N SER A 56 -0.65 -14.59 -16.03
CA SER A 56 -1.12 -13.57 -15.09
C SER A 56 -2.39 -14.03 -14.37
N PRO A 57 -2.52 -13.78 -13.06
CA PRO A 57 -3.73 -14.10 -12.32
C PRO A 57 -4.95 -13.38 -12.94
N PRO A 58 -6.17 -13.91 -12.75
CA PRO A 58 -7.40 -13.27 -13.23
C PRO A 58 -7.49 -11.83 -12.75
N SER A 59 -7.81 -10.92 -13.68
CA SER A 59 -8.01 -9.51 -13.38
C SER A 59 -9.45 -9.27 -12.91
N PRO A 60 -9.67 -8.77 -11.68
CA PRO A 60 -11.02 -8.48 -11.21
C PRO A 60 -11.65 -7.34 -12.03
N THR A 61 -12.98 -7.38 -12.19
CA THR A 61 -13.70 -6.27 -12.81
C THR A 61 -13.85 -5.11 -11.83
N GLN A 62 -14.09 -3.90 -12.33
CA GLN A 62 -14.35 -2.75 -11.45
C GLN A 62 -15.61 -2.98 -10.59
N SER A 63 -16.60 -3.68 -11.14
CA SER A 63 -17.83 -4.01 -10.41
C SER A 63 -17.55 -4.95 -9.24
N ASP A 64 -16.71 -5.97 -9.44
CA ASP A 64 -16.33 -6.91 -8.37
C ASP A 64 -15.61 -6.19 -7.23
N ILE A 65 -14.71 -5.25 -7.58
CA ILE A 65 -13.99 -4.44 -6.59
C ILE A 65 -14.94 -3.53 -5.83
N ARG A 66 -15.89 -2.89 -6.51
CA ARG A 66 -16.91 -2.06 -5.84
C ARG A 66 -17.78 -2.87 -4.91
N GLU A 67 -18.26 -4.03 -5.35
CA GLU A 67 -19.06 -4.93 -4.52
C GLU A 67 -18.27 -5.38 -3.28
N HIS A 68 -16.99 -5.73 -3.46
CA HIS A 68 -16.09 -6.06 -2.35
C HIS A 68 -15.94 -4.89 -1.37
N ILE A 69 -15.75 -3.65 -1.85
CA ILE A 69 -15.67 -2.46 -0.98
C ILE A 69 -16.96 -2.32 -0.16
N VAL A 70 -18.13 -2.32 -0.80
CA VAL A 70 -19.41 -2.12 -0.11
C VAL A 70 -19.68 -3.22 0.91
N THR A 71 -19.42 -4.48 0.56
CA THR A 71 -19.73 -5.64 1.42
C THR A 71 -18.74 -5.82 2.55
N THR A 72 -17.46 -5.46 2.36
CA THR A 72 -16.40 -5.78 3.32
C THR A 72 -15.86 -4.57 4.07
N TRP A 73 -15.99 -3.36 3.53
CA TRP A 73 -15.43 -2.16 4.18
C TRP A 73 -16.45 -1.43 5.03
N ASP A 74 -17.74 -1.48 4.75
CA ASP A 74 -18.75 -0.62 5.38
C ASP A 74 -18.70 -0.60 6.91
N GLU A 75 -19.00 -1.73 7.56
CA GLU A 75 -18.94 -1.83 9.02
C GLU A 75 -17.54 -1.52 9.59
N ARG A 76 -16.49 -1.87 8.83
CA ARG A 76 -15.10 -1.69 9.25
C ARG A 76 -14.67 -0.23 9.18
N ALA A 77 -15.14 0.51 8.18
CA ALA A 77 -14.86 1.92 7.96
C ALA A 77 -15.64 2.78 8.93
N GLU A 78 -16.91 2.46 9.15
CA GLU A 78 -17.73 3.10 10.18
C GLU A 78 -17.06 2.96 11.55
N SER A 79 -16.60 1.75 11.86
CA SER A 79 -15.89 1.49 13.10
C SER A 79 -14.53 2.21 13.20
N ALA A 80 -13.72 2.19 12.14
CA ALA A 80 -12.34 2.68 12.20
C ALA A 80 -12.25 4.20 12.06
N VAL A 81 -12.98 4.75 11.09
CA VAL A 81 -12.90 6.16 10.66
C VAL A 81 -14.29 6.80 10.55
N GLY A 82 -15.32 6.26 11.22
CA GLY A 82 -16.63 6.92 11.29
C GLY A 82 -17.32 7.12 9.94
N LEU A 83 -16.93 6.34 8.93
CA LEU A 83 -17.42 6.48 7.57
C LEU A 83 -18.23 5.27 7.12
N GLY A 84 -19.51 5.49 6.86
CA GLY A 84 -20.38 4.54 6.17
C GLY A 84 -20.05 4.50 4.68
N VAL A 85 -19.22 3.53 4.27
CA VAL A 85 -18.80 3.34 2.87
C VAL A 85 -19.99 3.06 1.96
N ALA A 86 -21.02 2.37 2.44
CA ALA A 86 -22.26 2.14 1.71
C ALA A 86 -23.07 3.43 1.49
N GLY A 87 -22.83 4.46 2.31
CA GLY A 87 -23.42 5.79 2.17
C GLY A 87 -22.66 6.71 1.22
N LEU A 88 -21.46 6.33 0.77
CA LEU A 88 -20.69 7.14 -0.16
C LEU A 88 -21.40 7.25 -1.52
N PRO A 89 -21.31 8.42 -2.18
CA PRO A 89 -21.82 8.59 -3.54
C PRO A 89 -21.23 7.56 -4.50
N ARG A 90 -22.05 7.09 -5.42
CA ARG A 90 -21.67 6.05 -6.39
C ARG A 90 -20.41 6.43 -7.19
N ALA A 91 -20.28 7.70 -7.58
CA ALA A 91 -19.13 8.17 -8.33
C ALA A 91 -17.82 8.07 -7.54
N THR A 92 -17.85 8.39 -6.24
CA THR A 92 -16.70 8.22 -5.33
C THR A 92 -16.32 6.75 -5.21
N LEU A 93 -17.30 5.87 -4.99
CA LEU A 93 -17.08 4.41 -4.95
C LEU A 93 -16.51 3.88 -6.28
N ASP A 94 -17.04 4.35 -7.42
CA ASP A 94 -16.56 3.95 -8.73
C ASP A 94 -15.12 4.45 -8.98
N ALA A 95 -14.76 5.66 -8.52
CA ALA A 95 -13.39 6.17 -8.60
C ALA A 95 -12.41 5.38 -7.74
N ILE A 96 -12.78 5.07 -6.49
CA ILE A 96 -11.98 4.22 -5.59
C ILE A 96 -11.83 2.82 -6.20
N ALA A 97 -12.91 2.21 -6.68
CA ALA A 97 -12.87 0.89 -7.29
C ALA A 97 -12.00 0.85 -8.55
N ALA A 98 -12.07 1.88 -9.40
CA ALA A 98 -11.20 2.00 -10.58
C ALA A 98 -9.72 2.08 -10.18
N GLN A 99 -9.38 2.88 -9.18
CA GLN A 99 -8.02 3.01 -8.68
C GLN A 99 -7.51 1.71 -8.05
N LEU A 100 -8.32 1.04 -7.22
CA LEU A 100 -7.94 -0.22 -6.59
C LEU A 100 -7.79 -1.35 -7.60
N ARG A 101 -8.69 -1.45 -8.58
CA ARG A 101 -8.56 -2.41 -9.69
C ARG A 101 -7.23 -2.20 -10.42
N LEU A 102 -6.91 -0.95 -10.75
CA LEU A 102 -5.63 -0.61 -11.39
C LEU A 102 -4.45 -1.10 -10.54
N ALA A 103 -4.47 -0.81 -9.23
CA ALA A 103 -3.42 -1.21 -8.31
C ALA A 103 -3.27 -2.73 -8.19
N VAL A 104 -4.38 -3.47 -8.15
CA VAL A 104 -4.39 -4.94 -8.09
C VAL A 104 -3.84 -5.55 -9.38
N VAL A 105 -4.36 -5.12 -10.54
CA VAL A 105 -3.99 -5.69 -11.85
C VAL A 105 -2.53 -5.40 -12.21
N GLN A 106 -2.05 -4.20 -11.89
CA GLN A 106 -0.67 -3.78 -12.16
C GLN A 106 0.30 -4.19 -11.06
N GLN A 107 -0.22 -4.71 -9.94
CA GLN A 107 0.56 -4.91 -8.72
C GLN A 107 1.30 -3.60 -8.34
N ALA A 108 0.61 -2.46 -8.48
CA ALA A 108 1.21 -1.13 -8.37
C ALA A 108 1.59 -0.82 -6.92
N GLY A 109 2.83 -0.37 -6.67
CA GLY A 109 3.33 -0.14 -5.31
C GLY A 109 3.93 -1.38 -4.65
N THR A 110 4.44 -2.30 -5.47
CA THR A 110 5.10 -3.51 -5.01
C THR A 110 6.53 -3.54 -5.54
N ASN A 111 7.47 -3.93 -4.68
CA ASN A 111 8.82 -4.31 -5.09
C ASN A 111 8.83 -5.81 -5.29
N GLY A 112 7.80 -6.32 -5.99
CA GLY A 112 7.50 -7.75 -6.08
C GLY A 112 6.55 -8.18 -4.97
N HIS A 113 6.27 -9.47 -4.92
CA HIS A 113 5.29 -10.12 -4.04
C HIS A 113 5.64 -10.07 -2.52
N CYS A 114 6.39 -9.08 -2.06
CA CYS A 114 6.85 -8.91 -0.69
C CYS A 114 5.71 -8.93 0.34
N TYR A 115 4.56 -8.30 0.03
CA TYR A 115 3.41 -8.25 0.94
C TYR A 115 2.81 -9.64 1.13
N GLY A 116 2.54 -10.34 0.03
CA GLY A 116 2.05 -11.70 0.01
C GLY A 116 3.04 -12.63 0.70
N MET A 117 4.32 -12.59 0.34
CA MET A 117 5.36 -13.44 0.94
C MET A 117 5.49 -13.24 2.45
N ALA A 118 5.56 -11.98 2.93
CA ALA A 118 5.68 -11.72 4.36
C ALA A 118 4.44 -12.24 5.12
N LEU A 119 3.23 -11.96 4.64
CA LEU A 119 2.04 -12.40 5.35
C LEU A 119 1.79 -13.90 5.26
N THR A 120 2.12 -14.55 4.14
CA THR A 120 2.00 -16.01 4.01
C THR A 120 3.05 -16.71 4.86
N ALA A 121 4.30 -16.22 4.91
CA ALA A 121 5.32 -16.75 5.82
C ALA A 121 4.86 -16.62 7.29
N GLN A 122 4.30 -15.48 7.68
CA GLN A 122 3.71 -15.31 9.01
C GLN A 122 2.58 -16.32 9.26
N ARG A 123 1.70 -16.57 8.27
CA ARG A 123 0.62 -17.56 8.40
C ARG A 123 1.17 -18.96 8.61
N TYR A 124 2.12 -19.40 7.78
CA TYR A 124 2.70 -20.74 7.89
C TYR A 124 3.48 -20.95 9.19
N PHE A 125 4.05 -19.90 9.75
CA PHE A 125 4.64 -19.96 11.09
C PHE A 125 3.58 -20.15 12.18
N GLU A 126 2.50 -19.36 12.14
CA GLU A 126 1.46 -19.41 13.15
C GLU A 126 0.55 -20.65 13.04
N ASP A 127 0.39 -21.16 11.82
CA ASP A 127 -0.42 -22.33 11.47
C ASP A 127 0.34 -23.16 10.41
N PRO A 128 1.27 -24.03 10.83
CA PRO A 128 2.06 -24.85 9.91
C PRO A 128 1.23 -25.82 9.06
N GLU A 129 0.02 -26.19 9.52
CA GLU A 129 -0.90 -27.04 8.76
C GLU A 129 -1.48 -26.31 7.53
N ALA A 130 -1.38 -24.97 7.49
CA ALA A 130 -1.80 -24.19 6.34
C ALA A 130 -0.83 -24.26 5.14
N ILE A 131 0.35 -24.88 5.29
CA ILE A 131 1.28 -25.09 4.17
C ILE A 131 0.61 -26.05 3.15
N PRO A 132 0.33 -25.61 1.90
CA PRO A 132 -0.50 -26.37 0.96
C PRO A 132 0.27 -27.45 0.18
N VAL A 133 1.50 -27.73 0.61
CA VAL A 133 2.42 -28.68 -0.03
C VAL A 133 3.03 -29.58 1.05
N ASP A 134 3.56 -30.74 0.66
CA ASP A 134 4.18 -31.68 1.60
C ASP A 134 5.55 -31.17 2.08
N ARG A 135 5.52 -30.13 2.90
CA ARG A 135 6.65 -29.45 3.55
C ARG A 135 6.26 -29.10 4.97
N ARG A 136 7.21 -29.24 5.88
CA ARG A 136 6.99 -28.93 7.31
C ARG A 136 7.22 -27.47 7.62
N LEU A 137 8.12 -26.84 6.85
CA LEU A 137 8.58 -25.49 7.07
C LEU A 137 8.54 -24.71 5.76
N ALA A 138 8.26 -23.41 5.85
CA ALA A 138 8.30 -22.53 4.68
C ALA A 138 9.69 -22.49 4.03
N SER A 139 10.76 -22.68 4.82
CA SER A 139 12.15 -22.69 4.33
C SER A 139 12.45 -23.84 3.39
N GLU A 140 11.68 -24.93 3.45
CA GLU A 140 11.80 -26.09 2.56
C GLU A 140 11.10 -25.88 1.21
N ILE A 141 10.41 -24.76 1.03
CA ILE A 141 9.82 -24.34 -0.24
C ILE A 141 10.86 -23.49 -0.96
N GLU A 142 11.57 -24.10 -1.92
CA GLU A 142 12.72 -23.49 -2.61
C GLU A 142 12.36 -22.73 -3.89
N VAL A 143 11.13 -22.88 -4.39
CA VAL A 143 10.59 -22.12 -5.53
C VAL A 143 9.09 -21.87 -5.31
N PRO A 144 8.51 -20.78 -5.83
CA PRO A 144 7.09 -20.49 -5.64
C PRO A 144 6.16 -21.49 -6.37
N THR A 145 6.69 -22.21 -7.37
CA THR A 145 5.94 -23.15 -8.22
C THR A 145 5.85 -24.58 -7.67
N VAL A 146 6.21 -24.80 -6.41
CA VAL A 146 6.08 -26.13 -5.79
C VAL A 146 4.58 -26.49 -5.66
N PRO A 147 4.18 -27.75 -5.98
CA PRO A 147 4.99 -28.85 -6.50
C PRO A 147 5.31 -28.72 -8.00
N VAL A 148 6.59 -28.85 -8.37
CA VAL A 148 7.08 -28.57 -9.73
C VAL A 148 6.60 -29.61 -10.75
N GLU A 149 6.25 -30.80 -10.27
CA GLU A 149 5.78 -31.93 -11.10
C GLU A 149 4.31 -31.81 -11.52
N ARG A 150 3.59 -30.81 -11.02
CA ARG A 150 2.17 -30.61 -11.31
C ARG A 150 1.91 -29.19 -11.83
N PRO A 151 0.82 -28.98 -12.59
CA PRO A 151 0.49 -27.66 -13.10
C PRO A 151 -0.02 -26.71 -12.01
N GLU A 152 -0.48 -27.21 -10.86
CA GLU A 152 -0.96 -26.36 -9.77
C GLU A 152 0.20 -25.77 -8.95
N ALA A 153 0.09 -24.50 -8.56
CA ALA A 153 1.09 -23.83 -7.72
C ALA A 153 0.44 -23.12 -6.54
N PRO A 154 -0.06 -23.88 -5.55
CA PRO A 154 -0.89 -23.31 -4.48
C PRO A 154 -0.13 -22.29 -3.61
N VAL A 155 1.19 -22.43 -3.48
CA VAL A 155 2.01 -21.44 -2.76
C VAL A 155 2.09 -20.11 -3.51
N TYR A 156 2.35 -20.17 -4.83
CA TYR A 156 2.33 -19.00 -5.70
C TYR A 156 0.95 -18.31 -5.68
N GLU A 157 -0.12 -19.07 -5.87
CA GLU A 157 -1.49 -18.58 -5.88
C GLU A 157 -1.85 -17.87 -4.57
N GLU A 158 -1.51 -18.46 -3.42
CA GLU A 158 -1.75 -17.84 -2.13
C GLU A 158 -0.95 -16.54 -1.94
N ILE A 159 0.32 -16.52 -2.34
CA ILE A 159 1.16 -15.31 -2.26
C ILE A 159 0.58 -14.20 -3.15
N VAL A 160 0.19 -14.52 -4.38
CA VAL A 160 -0.41 -13.57 -5.33
C VAL A 160 -1.74 -13.04 -4.81
N GLN A 161 -2.60 -13.92 -4.29
CA GLN A 161 -3.89 -13.52 -3.70
C GLN A 161 -3.68 -12.60 -2.50
N ARG A 162 -2.78 -12.96 -1.59
CA ARG A 162 -2.45 -12.12 -0.43
C ARG A 162 -1.77 -10.82 -0.82
N GLN A 163 -1.02 -10.78 -1.93
CA GLN A 163 -0.46 -9.52 -2.43
C GLN A 163 -1.58 -8.52 -2.72
N ALA A 164 -2.72 -8.94 -3.29
CA ALA A 164 -3.85 -8.04 -3.55
C ALA A 164 -4.51 -7.50 -2.27
N ASP A 165 -4.44 -8.22 -1.16
CA ASP A 165 -5.04 -7.81 0.12
C ASP A 165 -4.48 -6.47 0.64
N GLN A 166 -3.28 -6.05 0.22
CA GLN A 166 -2.71 -4.75 0.59
C GLN A 166 -3.55 -3.56 0.08
N PHE A 167 -4.35 -3.78 -0.96
CA PHE A 167 -5.27 -2.80 -1.54
C PHE A 167 -6.72 -3.06 -1.12
N LEU A 168 -7.09 -4.33 -0.94
CA LEU A 168 -8.47 -4.76 -0.73
C LEU A 168 -8.91 -4.88 0.72
N ARG A 169 -7.97 -4.89 1.69
CA ARG A 169 -8.31 -4.81 3.10
C ARG A 169 -8.29 -3.37 3.56
N LEU A 170 -9.42 -2.87 4.07
CA LEU A 170 -9.57 -1.48 4.51
C LEU A 170 -8.42 -0.99 5.41
N ARG A 171 -8.07 -1.70 6.49
CA ARG A 171 -7.01 -1.24 7.41
C ARG A 171 -5.64 -1.17 6.72
N ALA A 172 -5.34 -2.07 5.77
CA ALA A 172 -4.12 -2.02 4.98
C ALA A 172 -4.16 -0.84 3.99
N PHE A 173 -5.29 -0.66 3.29
CA PHE A 173 -5.54 0.47 2.40
C PHE A 173 -5.34 1.81 3.13
N LEU A 174 -5.99 2.00 4.29
CA LEU A 174 -5.88 3.20 5.12
C LEU A 174 -4.44 3.41 5.62
N GLY A 175 -3.77 2.33 6.08
CA GLY A 175 -2.38 2.39 6.52
C GLY A 175 -1.43 2.91 5.44
N ARG A 176 -1.63 2.52 4.17
CA ARG A 176 -0.82 3.05 3.06
C ARG A 176 -1.05 4.52 2.77
N ARG A 177 -2.22 5.07 3.10
CA ARG A 177 -2.48 6.50 2.92
C ARG A 177 -1.73 7.36 3.92
N VAL A 178 -1.37 6.79 5.07
CA VAL A 178 -0.49 7.46 6.02
C VAL A 178 0.90 7.74 5.39
N PHE A 179 1.35 6.99 4.37
CA PHE A 179 2.62 7.27 3.66
C PHE A 179 2.63 8.66 3.01
N LEU A 180 1.45 9.17 2.62
CA LEU A 180 1.32 10.48 2.01
C LEU A 180 1.61 11.61 3.00
N TYR A 181 1.52 11.31 4.30
CA TYR A 181 1.60 12.28 5.39
C TYR A 181 2.58 11.79 6.45
N ARG A 182 3.86 11.62 6.07
CA ARG A 182 4.92 11.13 6.96
C ARG A 182 4.99 11.91 8.28
N ASP A 183 4.81 13.22 8.23
CA ASP A 183 4.88 14.08 9.42
C ASP A 183 3.77 13.82 10.44
N TRP A 184 2.74 13.06 10.07
CA TRP A 184 1.67 12.67 10.99
C TRP A 184 2.06 11.44 11.81
N LEU A 185 3.13 10.72 11.47
CA LEU A 185 3.41 9.43 12.08
C LEU A 185 3.92 9.53 13.52
N ASP A 186 3.19 8.89 14.43
CA ASP A 186 3.66 8.58 15.76
C ASP A 186 4.49 7.28 15.73
N THR A 187 5.78 7.44 15.43
CA THR A 187 6.73 6.31 15.40
C THR A 187 6.81 5.60 16.77
N ALA A 188 6.62 6.31 17.88
CA ALA A 188 6.65 5.68 19.19
C ALA A 188 5.43 4.78 19.42
N ALA A 189 4.24 5.21 18.97
CA ALA A 189 3.04 4.38 18.99
C ALA A 189 3.18 3.14 18.10
N VAL A 190 3.75 3.29 16.89
CA VAL A 190 4.07 2.15 16.02
C VAL A 190 4.97 1.17 16.76
N LEU A 191 6.11 1.61 17.30
CA LEU A 191 7.08 0.73 17.93
C LEU A 191 6.56 0.04 19.20
N ARG A 192 5.71 0.71 19.98
CA ARG A 192 5.01 0.09 21.10
C ARG A 192 4.17 -1.09 20.62
N ASP A 193 3.35 -0.89 19.60
CA ASP A 193 2.44 -1.94 19.12
C ASP A 193 3.20 -3.07 18.39
N VAL A 194 4.34 -2.77 17.75
CA VAL A 194 5.29 -3.79 17.25
C VAL A 194 5.77 -4.69 18.37
N ARG A 195 6.23 -4.09 19.47
CA ARG A 195 6.72 -4.85 20.62
C ARG A 195 5.66 -5.79 21.18
N GLU A 196 4.46 -5.27 21.47
CA GLU A 196 3.36 -6.07 22.03
C GLU A 196 2.98 -7.25 21.11
N VAL A 197 2.91 -7.02 19.80
CA VAL A 197 2.57 -8.07 18.83
C VAL A 197 3.69 -9.09 18.68
N VAL A 198 4.96 -8.68 18.65
CA VAL A 198 6.09 -9.62 18.60
C VAL A 198 6.16 -10.45 19.88
N GLU A 199 5.99 -9.85 21.06
CA GLU A 199 5.99 -10.56 22.34
C GLU A 199 4.83 -11.56 22.45
N THR A 200 3.68 -11.27 21.83
CA THR A 200 2.49 -12.13 21.88
C THR A 200 2.49 -13.23 20.81
N PHE A 201 2.85 -12.89 19.58
CA PHE A 201 2.69 -13.76 18.41
C PHE A 201 4.00 -14.21 17.80
N GLY A 202 5.15 -13.76 18.29
CA GLY A 202 6.47 -14.09 17.75
C GLY A 202 6.82 -13.39 16.43
N SER A 203 5.91 -12.62 15.83
CA SER A 203 6.18 -11.78 14.66
C SER A 203 5.16 -10.64 14.48
N ALA A 204 5.60 -9.53 13.88
CA ALA A 204 4.75 -8.40 13.51
C ALA A 204 5.03 -7.95 12.06
N ALA A 205 3.98 -7.75 11.27
CA ALA A 205 4.10 -7.32 9.88
C ALA A 205 4.24 -5.79 9.77
N LEU A 206 5.30 -5.33 9.09
CA LEU A 206 5.65 -3.92 8.95
C LEU A 206 5.76 -3.50 7.49
N VAL A 207 5.31 -2.29 7.19
CA VAL A 207 5.59 -1.62 5.91
C VAL A 207 6.74 -0.65 6.12
N LEU A 208 7.81 -0.81 5.35
CA LEU A 208 8.88 0.17 5.22
C LEU A 208 8.54 1.11 4.06
N PHE A 209 8.84 2.40 4.19
CA PHE A 209 8.62 3.35 3.11
C PHE A 209 9.64 4.49 3.10
N ASN A 210 9.65 5.30 2.05
CA ASN A 210 10.48 6.51 1.93
C ASN A 210 9.67 7.73 1.45
N ASP A 211 10.34 8.86 1.26
CA ASP A 211 9.72 10.12 0.86
C ASP A 211 9.15 10.10 -0.57
N THR A 212 9.58 9.14 -1.40
CA THR A 212 9.02 8.91 -2.75
C THR A 212 7.86 7.92 -2.71
N GLN A 213 7.33 7.58 -1.52
CA GLN A 213 6.22 6.64 -1.30
C GLN A 213 6.51 5.21 -1.77
N PHE A 214 7.78 4.91 -2.00
CA PHE A 214 8.23 3.57 -2.34
C PHE A 214 8.17 2.71 -1.08
N SER A 215 7.51 1.55 -1.16
CA SER A 215 7.18 0.75 0.03
C SER A 215 7.59 -0.71 -0.09
N HIS A 216 7.93 -1.34 1.03
CA HIS A 216 8.32 -2.74 1.11
C HIS A 216 7.76 -3.41 2.36
N GLN A 217 7.38 -4.68 2.26
CA GLN A 217 6.83 -5.42 3.39
C GLN A 217 7.91 -6.31 4.02
N VAL A 218 8.02 -6.24 5.35
CA VAL A 218 8.90 -7.10 6.16
C VAL A 218 8.14 -7.66 7.37
N LEU A 219 8.70 -8.67 8.02
CA LEU A 219 8.24 -9.14 9.34
C LEU A 219 9.30 -8.81 10.39
N ALA A 220 8.94 -8.07 11.43
CA ALA A 220 9.71 -8.07 12.67
C ALA A 220 9.49 -9.40 13.40
N TYR A 221 10.54 -9.98 13.96
CA TYR A 221 10.44 -11.22 14.72
C TYR A 221 11.03 -11.14 16.13
N ASP A 222 11.57 -9.97 16.50
CA ASP A 222 12.11 -9.69 17.82
C ASP A 222 12.11 -8.16 18.04
N PHE A 223 12.30 -7.71 19.28
CA PHE A 223 12.31 -6.30 19.66
C PHE A 223 13.31 -6.04 20.80
N GLU A 224 14.39 -5.34 20.51
CA GLU A 224 15.45 -5.04 21.47
C GLU A 224 15.53 -3.54 21.76
N ALA A 225 15.17 -3.12 22.98
CA ALA A 225 15.40 -1.75 23.43
C ALA A 225 16.66 -1.66 24.30
N LYS A 226 17.68 -0.91 23.85
CA LYS A 226 18.96 -0.74 24.55
C LYS A 226 19.31 0.74 24.71
N GLY A 227 19.02 1.29 25.89
CA GLY A 227 19.35 2.70 26.20
C GLY A 227 18.68 3.67 25.23
N SER A 228 19.48 4.33 24.39
CA SER A 228 19.01 5.29 23.38
C SER A 228 18.68 4.67 22.02
N GLU A 229 18.77 3.36 21.85
CA GLU A 229 18.52 2.67 20.57
C GLU A 229 17.41 1.63 20.71
N VAL A 230 16.59 1.49 19.66
CA VAL A 230 15.70 0.34 19.47
C VAL A 230 16.17 -0.40 18.22
N VAL A 231 16.38 -1.71 18.35
CA VAL A 231 16.79 -2.61 17.26
C VAL A 231 15.68 -3.63 17.04
N ILE A 232 15.24 -3.77 15.81
CA ILE A 232 14.13 -4.66 15.41
C ILE A 232 14.65 -5.58 14.32
N PRO A 233 14.99 -6.83 14.67
CA PRO A 233 15.34 -7.86 13.70
C PRO A 233 14.18 -8.17 12.77
N ILE A 234 14.47 -8.31 11.47
CA ILE A 234 13.46 -8.49 10.44
C ILE A 234 13.75 -9.65 9.49
N TYR A 235 12.68 -10.27 9.02
CA TYR A 235 12.65 -11.02 7.77
C TYR A 235 12.24 -10.08 6.62
N ASP A 236 13.19 -9.86 5.73
CA ASP A 236 13.04 -9.23 4.42
C ASP A 236 12.83 -10.32 3.34
N PRO A 237 11.67 -10.35 2.66
CA PRO A 237 11.37 -11.31 1.59
C PRO A 237 12.34 -11.29 0.41
N ASN A 238 13.13 -10.23 0.22
CA ASN A 238 14.16 -10.18 -0.83
C ASN A 238 15.36 -11.10 -0.52
N ARG A 239 15.43 -11.68 0.69
CA ARG A 239 16.44 -12.67 1.07
C ARG A 239 15.78 -14.02 1.36
N PRO A 240 16.28 -15.12 0.77
CA PRO A 240 15.78 -16.45 1.08
C PRO A 240 16.25 -16.91 2.48
N ALA A 241 15.55 -17.88 3.07
CA ALA A 241 15.83 -18.42 4.40
C ALA A 241 17.31 -18.79 4.66
N PRO A 242 18.06 -19.42 3.73
CA PRO A 242 19.46 -19.74 3.96
C PRO A 242 20.37 -18.52 4.22
N ALA A 243 19.99 -17.31 3.76
CA ALA A 243 20.75 -16.10 4.04
C ALA A 243 20.78 -15.74 5.53
N TYR A 244 19.70 -16.07 6.26
CA TYR A 244 19.55 -15.75 7.69
C TYR A 244 20.30 -16.69 8.63
N GLN A 245 20.94 -17.73 8.10
CA GLN A 245 21.86 -18.57 8.87
C GLN A 245 23.17 -17.85 9.20
N ARG A 246 23.52 -16.80 8.43
CA ARG A 246 24.77 -16.05 8.55
C ARG A 246 24.54 -14.59 8.91
N ASP A 247 23.51 -13.98 8.32
CA ASP A 247 23.27 -12.56 8.42
C ASP A 247 21.93 -12.27 9.08
N ARG A 248 21.95 -11.44 10.13
CA ARG A 248 20.75 -10.90 10.77
C ARG A 248 20.47 -9.52 10.19
N LEU A 249 19.28 -9.32 9.64
CA LEU A 249 18.83 -8.01 9.16
C LEU A 249 18.04 -7.30 10.26
N GLU A 250 18.23 -5.99 10.37
CA GLU A 250 17.72 -5.20 11.50
C GLU A 250 17.28 -3.81 11.02
N LEU A 251 16.14 -3.35 11.53
CA LEU A 251 15.79 -1.94 11.57
C LEU A 251 16.37 -1.34 12.86
N ARG A 252 16.87 -0.11 12.77
CA ARG A 252 17.46 0.60 13.92
C ARG A 252 16.82 1.95 14.09
N PHE A 253 16.54 2.33 15.33
CA PHE A 253 15.91 3.60 15.67
C PHE A 253 16.72 4.29 16.75
N ASP A 254 17.06 5.54 16.48
CA ASP A 254 17.70 6.42 17.44
C ASP A 254 16.64 7.17 18.25
N ARG A 255 16.82 7.19 19.57
CA ARG A 255 16.02 8.01 20.49
C ARG A 255 16.71 9.35 20.70
N ASN A 256 16.09 10.42 20.20
CA ASN A 256 16.57 11.79 20.36
C ASN A 256 15.56 12.57 21.21
N GLY A 257 15.76 12.56 22.53
CA GLY A 257 14.79 13.12 23.48
C GLY A 257 13.49 12.31 23.50
N GLY A 258 12.37 12.95 23.17
CA GLY A 258 11.04 12.31 23.13
C GLY A 258 10.68 11.65 21.80
N THR A 259 11.52 11.79 20.76
CA THR A 259 11.24 11.28 19.42
C THR A 259 12.11 10.07 19.07
N LEU A 260 11.55 9.18 18.26
CA LEU A 260 12.25 8.02 17.69
C LEU A 260 12.35 8.22 16.17
N SER A 261 13.56 8.12 15.64
CA SER A 261 13.83 8.24 14.21
C SER A 261 14.47 6.96 13.69
N MET A 262 13.90 6.40 12.62
CA MET A 262 14.47 5.24 11.95
C MET A 262 15.77 5.62 11.23
N ARG A 263 16.85 4.86 11.45
CA ARG A 263 18.02 4.89 10.59
C ARG A 263 17.64 4.28 9.23
N PRO A 264 18.16 4.81 8.11
CA PRO A 264 17.84 4.25 6.80
C PRO A 264 18.14 2.75 6.72
N TYR A 265 17.17 1.97 6.26
CA TYR A 265 17.38 0.58 5.85
C TYR A 265 17.34 0.57 4.32
N GLY A 266 18.51 0.51 3.67
CA GLY A 266 18.60 0.77 2.24
C GLY A 266 18.07 2.17 1.89
N ILE A 267 17.00 2.23 1.09
CA ILE A 267 16.33 3.49 0.71
C ILE A 267 15.14 3.85 1.60
N TYR A 268 14.74 2.98 2.53
CA TYR A 268 13.57 3.20 3.38
C TYR A 268 13.94 4.01 4.62
N THR A 269 13.12 5.00 4.94
CA THR A 269 13.36 5.99 6.01
C THR A 269 12.20 6.11 7.00
N GLY A 270 11.13 5.33 6.80
CA GLY A 270 9.99 5.24 7.71
C GLY A 270 9.45 3.81 7.82
N VAL A 271 8.64 3.59 8.87
CA VAL A 271 7.99 2.31 9.17
C VAL A 271 6.55 2.53 9.60
N LEU A 272 5.69 1.59 9.27
CA LEU A 272 4.29 1.54 9.66
C LEU A 272 3.85 0.11 9.97
N PHE A 273 2.84 -0.01 10.82
CA PHE A 273 2.25 -1.30 11.14
C PHE A 273 1.27 -1.75 10.05
N SER A 274 1.29 -3.04 9.68
CA SER A 274 0.46 -3.55 8.58
C SER A 274 -0.80 -4.32 9.04
N ARG A 275 -0.77 -4.99 10.19
CA ARG A 275 -1.77 -5.99 10.60
C ARG A 275 -2.50 -5.64 11.90
N TYR A 276 -3.27 -4.56 11.89
CA TYR A 276 -3.92 -4.02 13.09
C TYR A 276 -4.85 -5.02 13.82
N ASP A 277 -5.37 -6.04 13.13
CA ASP A 277 -6.06 -7.18 13.75
C ASP A 277 -5.19 -7.91 14.80
N ARG A 278 -3.87 -7.92 14.63
CA ARG A 278 -2.93 -8.48 15.62
C ARG A 278 -2.75 -7.60 16.84
N ILE A 279 -2.85 -6.28 16.68
CA ILE A 279 -2.84 -5.38 17.84
C ILE A 279 -4.07 -5.64 18.69
N GLU A 280 -5.23 -5.86 18.05
CA GLU A 280 -6.50 -6.16 18.74
C GLU A 280 -6.44 -7.48 19.51
N ALA A 281 -5.70 -8.46 18.99
CA ALA A 281 -5.54 -9.75 19.65
C ALA A 281 -4.38 -9.78 20.67
N ALA A 282 -3.36 -8.94 20.50
CA ALA A 282 -2.23 -8.81 21.44
C ALA A 282 -2.55 -7.90 22.63
N THR A 283 -3.48 -6.97 22.45
CA THR A 283 -3.77 -5.92 23.44
C THR A 283 -5.26 -5.93 23.78
N ASP A 284 -5.65 -5.53 24.98
CA ASP A 284 -7.06 -5.33 25.35
C ASP A 284 -7.69 -4.09 24.68
N ARG A 285 -7.04 -3.51 23.66
CA ARG A 285 -7.54 -2.34 22.95
C ARG A 285 -8.66 -2.74 22.01
N THR A 286 -9.80 -2.07 22.12
CA THR A 286 -10.90 -2.23 21.20
C THR A 286 -10.60 -1.53 19.87
N ARG A 287 -10.58 -2.29 18.77
CA ARG A 287 -10.54 -1.78 17.38
C ARG A 287 -9.31 -0.91 17.03
N PRO A 288 -8.08 -1.35 17.28
CA PRO A 288 -6.90 -0.63 16.83
C PRO A 288 -6.88 -0.46 15.30
N GLY A 289 -6.33 0.66 14.84
CA GLY A 289 -6.28 1.02 13.44
C GLY A 289 -5.20 2.06 13.12
N PRO A 290 -5.05 2.45 11.84
CA PRO A 290 -4.04 3.41 11.42
C PRO A 290 -4.08 4.75 12.15
N LEU A 291 -5.26 5.17 12.60
CA LEU A 291 -5.44 6.39 13.39
C LEU A 291 -4.68 6.38 14.71
N ASP A 292 -4.37 5.21 15.27
CA ASP A 292 -3.61 5.10 16.52
C ASP A 292 -2.11 5.34 16.33
N HIS A 293 -1.64 5.38 15.08
CA HIS A 293 -0.25 5.59 14.71
C HIS A 293 -0.02 6.96 14.08
N VAL A 294 -1.02 7.86 14.15
CA VAL A 294 -0.89 9.23 13.69
C VAL A 294 -1.15 10.24 14.81
N THR A 295 -0.56 11.42 14.69
CA THR A 295 -0.67 12.52 15.66
C THR A 295 -1.79 13.50 15.32
N VAL A 296 -2.42 13.36 14.15
CA VAL A 296 -3.54 14.22 13.73
C VAL A 296 -4.88 13.66 14.19
N GLY A 297 -5.86 14.54 14.36
CA GLY A 297 -7.24 14.15 14.67
C GLY A 297 -7.92 13.42 13.52
N ARG A 298 -8.99 12.68 13.87
CA ARG A 298 -9.82 11.90 12.94
C ARG A 298 -10.37 12.74 11.77
N GLU A 299 -10.92 13.92 12.04
CA GLU A 299 -11.50 14.82 11.03
C GLU A 299 -10.49 15.16 9.93
N ARG A 300 -9.30 15.65 10.32
CA ARG A 300 -8.22 15.95 9.38
C ARG A 300 -7.76 14.73 8.57
N PHE A 301 -7.77 13.55 9.19
CA PHE A 301 -7.43 12.31 8.50
C PHE A 301 -8.49 11.96 7.45
N GLU A 302 -9.77 12.03 7.79
CA GLU A 302 -10.89 11.78 6.87
C GLU A 302 -10.87 12.74 5.67
N GLU A 303 -10.75 14.05 5.91
CA GLU A 303 -10.64 15.08 4.87
C GLU A 303 -9.50 14.81 3.87
N SER A 304 -8.44 14.15 4.32
CA SER A 304 -7.23 13.91 3.54
C SER A 304 -7.18 12.53 2.87
N LEU A 305 -8.11 11.63 3.21
CA LEU A 305 -8.12 10.24 2.77
C LEU A 305 -8.95 9.99 1.51
N PHE A 306 -10.11 10.62 1.42
CA PHE A 306 -11.15 10.27 0.44
C PHE A 306 -11.13 11.10 -0.84
N PRO A 307 -10.72 12.39 -0.85
CA PRO A 307 -10.54 13.11 -2.10
C PRO A 307 -9.58 12.36 -3.01
N LEU A 308 -10.06 11.89 -4.15
CA LEU A 308 -9.33 11.10 -5.13
C LEU A 308 -9.40 11.81 -6.47
N ALA A 309 -8.25 12.10 -7.04
CA ALA A 309 -8.12 12.42 -8.46
C ALA A 309 -7.53 11.23 -9.21
N LEU A 310 -8.19 10.82 -10.29
CA LEU A 310 -7.76 9.79 -11.23
C LEU A 310 -7.86 10.35 -12.64
N ILE A 311 -6.71 10.49 -13.30
CA ILE A 311 -6.58 11.05 -14.64
C ILE A 311 -5.93 10.00 -15.52
N THR A 312 -6.59 9.60 -16.61
CA THR A 312 -6.13 8.49 -17.46
C THR A 312 -6.13 8.88 -18.93
N ALA A 313 -5.23 8.27 -19.70
CA ALA A 313 -5.27 8.30 -21.15
C ALA A 313 -5.36 6.87 -21.71
N SER A 314 -6.16 6.69 -22.76
CA SER A 314 -6.54 5.37 -23.30
C SER A 314 -5.47 4.68 -24.15
N THR A 315 -4.35 5.34 -24.46
CA THR A 315 -3.34 4.82 -25.38
C THR A 315 -1.92 5.02 -24.85
N GLU A 316 -1.01 4.11 -25.19
CA GLU A 316 0.42 4.19 -24.87
C GLU A 316 1.19 5.14 -25.78
N ASP A 317 0.59 5.55 -26.90
CA ASP A 317 1.15 6.48 -27.89
C ASP A 317 1.09 7.95 -27.43
N VAL A 318 0.69 8.20 -26.19
CA VAL A 318 0.77 9.51 -25.52
C VAL A 318 1.50 9.40 -24.18
N GLU A 319 2.06 10.52 -23.72
CA GLU A 319 2.52 10.69 -22.35
C GLU A 319 1.64 11.67 -21.59
N LEU A 320 1.44 11.43 -20.30
CA LEU A 320 0.59 12.23 -19.42
C LEU A 320 1.43 12.87 -18.30
N ALA A 321 1.33 14.19 -18.14
CA ALA A 321 1.89 14.90 -17.00
C ALA A 321 0.81 15.76 -16.34
N VAL A 322 0.70 15.65 -15.02
CA VAL A 322 -0.27 16.42 -14.23
C VAL A 322 0.48 17.14 -13.12
N VAL A 323 0.28 18.46 -13.02
CA VAL A 323 0.88 19.32 -12.00
C VAL A 323 -0.24 20.01 -11.25
N GLY A 324 -0.28 19.85 -9.94
CA GLY A 324 -1.26 20.49 -9.07
C GLY A 324 -0.79 21.79 -8.45
N PRO A 325 -1.50 22.28 -7.43
CA PRO A 325 -1.09 23.40 -6.60
C PRO A 325 0.34 23.24 -6.07
N GLU A 326 1.02 24.37 -5.87
CA GLU A 326 2.42 24.44 -5.43
C GLU A 326 3.42 23.69 -6.34
N ASP A 327 3.09 23.56 -7.63
CA ASP A 327 3.89 22.82 -8.62
C ASP A 327 4.14 21.34 -8.25
N ARG A 328 3.28 20.77 -7.39
CA ARG A 328 3.38 19.36 -6.98
C ARG A 328 2.90 18.45 -8.10
N GLN A 329 3.82 17.67 -8.65
CA GLN A 329 3.49 16.72 -9.70
C GLN A 329 2.62 15.57 -9.15
N MET A 330 1.49 15.32 -9.79
CA MET A 330 0.75 14.08 -9.63
C MET A 330 1.39 13.00 -10.50
N ARG A 331 1.55 11.81 -9.93
CA ARG A 331 2.21 10.69 -10.60
C ARG A 331 1.35 9.43 -10.52
N ARG A 332 1.69 8.45 -11.33
CA ARG A 332 1.25 7.08 -11.13
C ARG A 332 1.77 6.58 -9.78
N LEU A 333 1.02 5.68 -9.12
CA LEU A 333 1.61 4.89 -8.04
C LEU A 333 2.73 4.01 -8.62
N GLN A 334 3.94 4.17 -8.13
CA GLN A 334 5.12 3.44 -8.59
C GLN A 334 5.52 2.35 -7.59
N GLY A 335 6.04 1.25 -8.10
CA GLY A 335 6.76 0.20 -7.37
C GLY A 335 7.85 -0.36 -8.27
N GLU A 336 8.96 -0.85 -7.72
CA GLU A 336 10.12 -1.31 -8.50
C GLU A 336 9.76 -2.36 -9.54
N PHE A 337 8.83 -3.25 -9.18
CA PHE A 337 8.40 -4.37 -10.02
C PHE A 337 6.92 -4.28 -10.40
N ALA A 338 6.34 -3.07 -10.39
CA ALA A 338 4.99 -2.87 -10.89
C ALA A 338 4.94 -3.10 -12.40
N ASP A 339 3.99 -3.90 -12.89
CA ASP A 339 3.81 -4.13 -14.32
C ASP A 339 2.90 -3.05 -14.91
N GLU A 340 3.53 -2.02 -15.45
CA GLU A 340 2.86 -0.85 -16.00
C GLU A 340 2.08 -1.13 -17.30
N THR A 341 2.35 -2.25 -17.95
CA THR A 341 1.70 -2.67 -19.22
C THR A 341 0.32 -3.29 -18.98
N ARG A 342 0.02 -3.69 -17.74
CA ARG A 342 -1.26 -4.30 -17.38
C ARG A 342 -2.32 -3.25 -17.09
N GLY A 343 -3.59 -3.64 -17.18
CA GLY A 343 -4.74 -2.77 -16.87
C GLY A 343 -5.33 -2.12 -18.11
N GLU A 344 -6.43 -1.40 -17.90
CA GLU A 344 -7.24 -0.82 -18.99
C GLU A 344 -6.68 0.48 -19.56
N HIS A 345 -5.82 1.17 -18.81
CA HIS A 345 -5.28 2.46 -19.17
C HIS A 345 -3.76 2.41 -19.25
N SER A 346 -3.22 2.81 -20.40
CA SER A 346 -1.77 2.81 -20.64
C SER A 346 -1.04 3.92 -19.90
N ARG A 347 -1.72 5.03 -19.61
CA ARG A 347 -1.17 6.16 -18.84
C ARG A 347 -2.14 6.58 -17.76
N VAL A 348 -1.64 6.68 -16.53
CA VAL A 348 -2.44 7.03 -15.35
C VAL A 348 -1.67 7.98 -14.45
N CYS A 349 -2.35 9.01 -13.97
CA CYS A 349 -1.94 9.83 -12.84
C CYS A 349 -3.04 9.74 -11.78
N SER A 350 -2.69 9.47 -10.52
CA SER A 350 -3.67 9.38 -9.45
C SER A 350 -3.14 9.96 -8.16
N ARG A 351 -4.00 10.61 -7.37
CA ARG A 351 -3.63 11.16 -6.06
C ARG A 351 -4.82 11.08 -5.11
N TYR A 352 -4.57 10.56 -3.92
CA TYR A 352 -5.46 10.69 -2.77
C TYR A 352 -5.11 11.95 -1.98
N GLY A 353 -6.08 12.51 -1.27
CA GLY A 353 -5.96 13.83 -0.66
C GLY A 353 -5.65 14.89 -1.70
N VAL A 354 -6.39 14.87 -2.81
CA VAL A 354 -6.28 15.94 -3.81
C VAL A 354 -6.72 17.26 -3.15
N GLU A 355 -5.88 18.29 -3.29
CA GLU A 355 -6.11 19.59 -2.68
C GLU A 355 -6.99 20.43 -3.63
N PRO A 356 -7.88 21.28 -3.10
CA PRO A 356 -8.54 22.30 -3.92
C PRO A 356 -7.52 23.21 -4.61
N GLY A 357 -7.79 23.57 -5.86
CA GLY A 357 -6.98 24.51 -6.64
C GLY A 357 -6.93 24.19 -8.13
N ALA A 358 -6.00 24.87 -8.81
CA ALA A 358 -5.77 24.71 -10.24
C ALA A 358 -4.71 23.64 -10.50
N TYR A 359 -5.06 22.71 -11.40
CA TYR A 359 -4.21 21.64 -11.90
C TYR A 359 -4.01 21.84 -13.39
N ARG A 360 -2.80 21.57 -13.87
CA ARG A 360 -2.47 21.56 -15.29
C ARG A 360 -2.17 20.15 -15.75
N ILE A 361 -2.93 19.70 -16.74
CA ILE A 361 -2.76 18.41 -17.41
C ILE A 361 -2.15 18.67 -18.78
N SER A 362 -1.06 17.98 -19.09
CA SER A 362 -0.41 18.03 -20.40
C SER A 362 -0.38 16.62 -21.00
N VAL A 363 -0.92 16.48 -22.20
CA VAL A 363 -0.87 15.25 -23.01
C VAL A 363 0.10 15.48 -24.17
N TYR A 364 1.13 14.64 -24.25
CA TYR A 364 2.18 14.73 -25.27
C TYR A 364 2.04 13.59 -26.26
N GLY A 365 2.00 13.90 -27.56
CA GLY A 365 1.93 12.87 -28.61
C GLY A 365 3.29 12.22 -28.83
N VAL A 366 3.38 10.90 -28.65
CA VAL A 366 4.56 10.09 -29.00
C VAL A 366 4.42 9.59 -30.44
N ARG A 367 3.25 9.03 -30.77
CA ARG A 367 2.88 8.67 -32.14
C ARG A 367 1.59 9.38 -32.56
N ALA A 368 1.32 9.41 -33.86
CA ALA A 368 0.05 9.91 -34.36
C ALA A 368 -1.05 8.93 -33.92
N THR A 369 -1.99 9.41 -33.11
CA THR A 369 -3.02 8.57 -32.50
C THR A 369 -4.24 9.40 -32.11
N ASP A 370 -5.37 8.71 -31.94
CA ASP A 370 -6.51 9.23 -31.21
C ASP A 370 -6.41 8.79 -29.76
N TYR A 371 -6.70 9.70 -28.83
CA TYR A 371 -6.72 9.39 -27.40
C TYR A 371 -8.00 9.88 -26.74
N GLU A 372 -8.38 9.17 -25.68
CA GLU A 372 -9.39 9.57 -24.73
C GLU A 372 -8.69 9.95 -23.42
N LEU A 373 -8.92 11.17 -22.94
CA LEU A 373 -8.52 11.66 -21.64
C LEU A 373 -9.73 11.63 -20.71
N THR A 374 -9.67 10.83 -19.66
CA THR A 374 -10.68 10.78 -18.60
C THR A 374 -10.14 11.46 -17.35
N VAL A 375 -10.91 12.35 -16.76
CA VAL A 375 -10.59 13.04 -15.51
C VAL A 375 -11.72 12.79 -14.52
N ARG A 376 -11.41 12.06 -13.44
CA ARG A 376 -12.31 11.80 -12.33
C ARG A 376 -11.72 12.40 -11.05
N VAL A 377 -12.45 13.32 -10.44
CA VAL A 377 -12.18 13.87 -9.13
C VAL A 377 -13.43 13.62 -8.29
N ALA A 378 -13.27 12.91 -7.17
CA ALA A 378 -14.37 12.64 -6.26
C ALA A 378 -13.92 12.79 -4.81
N ASP A 379 -14.84 13.20 -3.96
CA ASP A 379 -14.66 13.32 -2.51
C ASP A 379 -15.80 12.59 -1.77
N ALA A 380 -15.97 12.86 -0.47
CA ALA A 380 -17.03 12.25 0.32
C ALA A 380 -18.44 12.69 -0.10
N ASP A 381 -18.58 13.87 -0.73
CA ASP A 381 -19.86 14.47 -1.13
C ASP A 381 -20.26 14.10 -2.56
N GLY A 382 -19.29 13.72 -3.41
CA GLY A 382 -19.55 13.05 -4.67
C GLY A 382 -18.49 13.28 -5.74
N ALA A 383 -18.92 13.25 -7.00
CA ALA A 383 -18.07 13.66 -8.11
C ALA A 383 -17.92 15.19 -8.09
N VAL A 384 -16.68 15.66 -7.97
CA VAL A 384 -16.31 17.06 -8.20
C VAL A 384 -16.09 17.30 -9.69
N VAL A 385 -15.46 16.34 -10.39
CA VAL A 385 -15.26 16.34 -11.84
C VAL A 385 -15.39 14.91 -12.36
N ASP A 386 -16.16 14.68 -13.42
CA ASP A 386 -16.18 13.41 -14.17
C ASP A 386 -16.35 13.75 -15.66
N GLU A 387 -15.23 13.95 -16.34
CA GLU A 387 -15.18 14.47 -17.70
C GLU A 387 -14.30 13.60 -18.60
N THR A 388 -14.77 13.39 -19.83
CA THR A 388 -14.04 12.67 -20.87
C THR A 388 -13.85 13.56 -22.09
N ARG A 389 -12.62 13.59 -22.61
CA ARG A 389 -12.25 14.34 -23.83
C ARG A 389 -11.58 13.41 -24.82
N VAL A 390 -12.10 13.38 -26.04
CA VAL A 390 -11.48 12.67 -27.17
C VAL A 390 -10.79 13.67 -28.08
N ALA A 391 -9.57 13.38 -28.50
CA ALA A 391 -8.82 14.19 -29.44
C ALA A 391 -7.79 13.37 -30.23
N SER A 392 -7.43 13.85 -31.41
CA SER A 392 -6.28 13.34 -32.18
C SER A 392 -5.03 14.15 -31.86
N ILE A 393 -3.88 13.51 -31.76
CA ILE A 393 -2.59 14.17 -31.49
C ILE A 393 -1.50 13.65 -32.41
N ARG A 394 -0.60 14.54 -32.83
CA ARG A 394 0.57 14.19 -33.64
C ARG A 394 1.82 14.02 -32.78
N PRO A 395 2.85 13.31 -33.29
CA PRO A 395 4.14 13.24 -32.62
C PRO A 395 4.70 14.64 -32.33
N GLY A 396 5.08 14.90 -31.08
CA GLY A 396 5.63 16.18 -30.62
C GLY A 396 4.61 17.31 -30.42
N GLU A 397 3.32 17.05 -30.65
CA GLU A 397 2.25 17.98 -30.27
C GLU A 397 1.94 17.85 -28.77
N VAL A 398 1.52 18.97 -28.16
CA VAL A 398 1.10 19.01 -26.75
C VAL A 398 -0.30 19.60 -26.65
N HIS A 399 -1.20 18.88 -26.00
CA HIS A 399 -2.52 19.37 -25.60
C HIS A 399 -2.51 19.71 -24.10
N GLY A 400 -2.82 20.96 -23.77
CA GLY A 400 -2.95 21.43 -22.39
C GLY A 400 -4.40 21.55 -21.95
N TYR A 401 -4.68 21.07 -20.74
CA TYR A 401 -5.97 21.19 -20.06
C TYR A 401 -5.75 21.78 -18.66
N ASP A 402 -6.60 22.72 -18.27
CA ASP A 402 -6.67 23.23 -16.90
C ASP A 402 -7.85 22.54 -16.22
N LEU A 403 -7.57 21.93 -15.07
CA LEU A 403 -8.52 21.28 -14.17
C LEU A 403 -8.64 22.16 -12.93
N GLU A 404 -9.85 22.60 -12.61
CA GLU A 404 -10.16 23.41 -11.43
C GLU A 404 -10.94 22.56 -10.42
N ILE A 405 -10.40 22.40 -9.22
CA ILE A 405 -11.02 21.67 -8.10
C ILE A 405 -11.36 22.70 -7.02
N PRO A 406 -12.62 23.10 -6.82
CA PRO A 406 -13.00 24.06 -5.79
C PRO A 406 -13.14 23.39 -4.42
N GLU A 407 -13.28 24.19 -3.35
CA GLU A 407 -13.43 23.72 -1.97
C GLU A 407 -14.83 23.14 -1.64
N GLY A 408 -15.82 23.23 -2.54
CA GLY A 408 -17.18 22.76 -2.25
C GLY A 408 -18.22 22.97 -3.35
N SER A 409 -17.80 22.97 -4.61
CA SER A 409 -18.70 23.06 -5.76
C SER A 409 -18.27 22.11 -6.87
N GLU A 410 -19.00 22.07 -7.98
CA GLU A 410 -18.54 21.35 -9.17
C GLU A 410 -17.24 22.00 -9.70
N GLY A 411 -16.27 21.16 -10.00
CA GLY A 411 -15.04 21.55 -10.67
C GLY A 411 -15.21 21.64 -12.18
N THR A 412 -14.16 22.08 -12.87
CA THR A 412 -14.21 22.19 -14.35
C THR A 412 -12.95 21.65 -15.01
N LEU A 413 -13.11 21.12 -16.23
CA LEU A 413 -12.01 20.73 -17.11
C LEU A 413 -12.10 21.52 -18.42
N ARG A 414 -11.11 22.37 -18.68
CA ARG A 414 -11.06 23.24 -19.86
C ARG A 414 -9.80 22.99 -20.68
N ARG A 415 -9.93 22.92 -22.00
CA ARG A 415 -8.78 22.88 -22.92
C ARG A 415 -8.28 24.31 -23.12
N VAL A 416 -6.99 24.57 -22.91
CA VAL A 416 -6.49 25.95 -22.77
C VAL A 416 -5.51 26.32 -23.87
N GLN A 417 -4.66 25.39 -24.32
CA GLN A 417 -3.80 25.59 -25.48
C GLN A 417 -3.45 24.26 -26.17
N SER A 418 -3.34 24.29 -27.50
CA SER A 418 -2.73 23.21 -28.29
C SER A 418 -1.67 23.85 -29.17
N GLY A 419 -0.45 23.33 -29.10
CA GLY A 419 0.67 23.90 -29.80
C GLY A 419 1.67 22.82 -30.19
N SER A 420 2.28 22.99 -31.35
CA SER A 420 3.46 22.24 -31.76
C SER A 420 4.67 22.90 -31.11
N ARG A 421 5.30 22.23 -30.14
CA ARG A 421 6.61 22.64 -29.63
C ARG A 421 7.63 21.57 -30.00
N PRO A 422 8.72 21.90 -30.72
CA PRO A 422 9.77 20.93 -30.97
C PRO A 422 10.35 20.46 -29.64
N ILE A 423 10.41 19.14 -29.45
CA ILE A 423 10.87 18.42 -28.24
C ILE A 423 12.29 18.87 -27.78
N ARG A 424 13.06 19.50 -28.68
CA ARG A 424 14.45 19.96 -28.44
C ARG A 424 14.63 21.11 -27.44
N LEU A 425 13.56 21.76 -26.98
CA LEU A 425 13.64 22.95 -26.10
C LEU A 425 13.43 22.68 -24.60
N LEU A 426 13.52 21.42 -24.15
CA LEU A 426 13.49 21.08 -22.71
C LEU A 426 14.89 21.03 -22.05
N ALA A 427 15.97 21.29 -22.80
CA ALA A 427 17.35 21.19 -22.31
C ALA A 427 18.13 22.52 -22.23
N ALA A 428 17.54 23.67 -22.59
CA ALA A 428 18.24 24.96 -22.53
C ALA A 428 17.31 26.06 -21.97
N GLY A 429 17.84 26.82 -21.01
CA GLY A 429 17.08 27.62 -20.05
C GLY A 429 16.22 28.77 -20.60
N ALA A 430 15.09 28.93 -19.92
CA ALA A 430 14.52 30.17 -19.36
C ALA A 430 14.31 31.40 -20.26
N VAL A 431 13.03 31.75 -20.51
CA VAL A 431 12.43 33.04 -20.12
C VAL A 431 10.91 32.82 -19.88
N GLY A 432 10.47 32.88 -18.62
CA GLY A 432 9.07 33.12 -18.21
C GLY A 432 7.98 32.15 -18.70
N VAL A 433 7.88 30.95 -18.12
CA VAL A 433 6.68 30.16 -17.77
C VAL A 433 7.20 28.83 -17.18
N ALA A 434 6.73 28.43 -16.01
CA ALA A 434 7.23 27.35 -15.15
C ALA A 434 7.03 25.90 -15.69
N ALA A 435 7.51 25.61 -16.90
CA ALA A 435 7.38 24.30 -17.56
C ALA A 435 8.72 23.60 -17.86
N GLY A 436 9.82 24.04 -17.25
CA GLY A 436 11.18 23.59 -17.62
C GLY A 436 11.63 22.26 -17.02
N ALA A 437 11.04 21.78 -15.92
CA ALA A 437 11.52 20.58 -15.23
C ALA A 437 10.78 19.28 -15.61
N VAL A 438 9.63 19.38 -16.28
CA VAL A 438 8.67 18.26 -16.43
C VAL A 438 9.04 17.30 -17.58
N GLY A 439 9.85 17.73 -18.55
CA GLY A 439 10.12 16.95 -19.75
C GLY A 439 11.35 16.02 -19.72
N TYR A 440 12.24 16.13 -18.73
CA TYR A 440 13.53 15.44 -18.80
C TYR A 440 13.41 13.91 -18.74
N GLY A 441 12.44 13.37 -17.99
CA GLY A 441 12.20 11.93 -17.90
C GLY A 441 11.56 11.32 -19.16
N ALA A 442 10.60 12.01 -19.78
CA ALA A 442 9.95 11.57 -21.01
C ALA A 442 10.88 11.67 -22.23
N VAL A 443 11.73 12.71 -22.27
CA VAL A 443 12.74 12.88 -23.34
C VAL A 443 13.87 11.86 -23.24
N ASN A 444 14.26 11.42 -22.05
CA ASN A 444 15.28 10.38 -21.90
C ASN A 444 14.80 9.00 -22.37
N ARG A 445 13.54 8.62 -22.11
CA ARG A 445 12.98 7.36 -22.66
C ARG A 445 12.88 7.38 -24.18
N LEU A 446 12.54 8.52 -24.78
CA LEU A 446 12.56 8.66 -26.25
C LEU A 446 13.97 8.50 -26.83
N ARG A 447 15.00 9.05 -26.15
CA ARG A 447 16.40 8.89 -26.56
C ARG A 447 16.94 7.47 -26.43
N GLU A 448 16.48 6.70 -25.44
CA GLU A 448 16.87 5.29 -25.28
C GLU A 448 16.21 4.38 -26.32
N SER A 449 15.04 4.76 -26.85
CA SER A 449 14.40 4.04 -27.96
C SER A 449 15.00 4.35 -29.35
N GLU A 450 15.83 5.39 -29.45
CA GLU A 450 16.61 5.77 -30.65
C GLU A 450 18.07 5.28 -30.56
N GLY A 451 18.30 4.03 -30.13
CA GLY A 451 19.62 3.38 -30.17
C GLY A 451 20.18 3.27 -31.61
N PRO A 452 21.51 3.25 -31.78
CA PRO A 452 22.15 3.60 -33.04
C PRO A 452 22.22 2.41 -33.99
N ASP A 453 21.31 2.35 -34.95
CA ASP A 453 21.50 1.56 -36.18
C ASP A 453 21.23 2.45 -37.40
N SER A 454 22.31 3.02 -37.90
CA SER A 454 22.57 3.33 -39.31
C SER A 454 23.92 2.75 -39.67
#